data_AF-A0A367S2B1-F1
#
_entry.id   AF-A0A367S2B1-F1
#
_cell.length_a   1.000
_cell.length_b   1.000
_cell.length_c   1.000
_cell.angle_alpha   90.00
_cell.angle_beta   90.00
_cell.angle_gamma   90.00
#
_symmetry.space_group_name_H-M   'P 1'
#
loop_
_entity.id
_entity.type
_entity.pdbx_description
1 polymer ?
#
loop_
_entity_poly.entity_id
_entity_poly.type
_entity_poly.pdbx_seq_one_letter_code
_entity_poly.pdbx_strand_id
1 'polypeptide(L)' 'MTDCHILRKLKQARLDAGLSQLKAGKFIHCSQSTLCKKERGDRRFFAEELLQLCYLYKISPKDFIEKRRKRSKKKSDIKG' A
#
# COMPACT_ATOMS: atom_id res chain seq x y z
N MET A 1 -13.67 -7.86 -9.58
CA MET A 1 -12.30 -8.17 -9.11
C MET A 1 -11.33 -7.20 -9.75
N THR A 2 -10.87 -6.20 -9.01
CA THR A 2 -9.80 -5.29 -9.47
C THR A 2 -8.64 -5.42 -8.50
N ASP A 3 -7.74 -6.35 -8.78
CA ASP A 3 -6.41 -6.37 -8.15
C ASP A 3 -5.66 -5.13 -8.62
N CYS A 4 -5.70 -4.07 -7.81
CA CYS A 4 -4.99 -2.85 -8.12
C CYS A 4 -3.60 -2.91 -7.48
N HIS A 5 -2.59 -2.47 -8.23
CA HIS A 5 -1.18 -2.46 -7.79
C HIS A 5 -0.97 -1.85 -6.40
N ILE A 6 -1.79 -0.87 -6.06
CA ILE A 6 -1.81 -0.16 -4.77
C ILE A 6 -2.16 -1.12 -3.62
N LEU A 7 -3.22 -1.92 -3.74
CA LEU A 7 -3.62 -2.86 -2.67
C LEU A 7 -2.56 -3.95 -2.42
N ARG A 8 -1.89 -4.42 -3.48
CA ARG A 8 -0.76 -5.36 -3.35
C ARG A 8 0.40 -4.74 -2.59
N LYS A 9 0.74 -3.47 -2.84
CA LYS A 9 1.76 -2.76 -2.06
C LYS A 9 1.36 -2.63 -0.58
N LEU A 10 0.08 -2.38 -0.29
CA LEU A 10 -0.41 -2.23 1.09
C LEU A 10 -0.21 -3.54 1.85
N LYS A 11 -0.66 -4.63 1.21
CA LYS A 11 -0.53 -5.99 1.73
C LYS A 11 0.93 -6.35 1.94
N GLN A 12 1.81 -6.02 0.99
CA GLN A 12 3.24 -6.30 1.13
C GLN A 12 3.86 -5.51 2.28
N ALA A 13 3.59 -4.19 2.39
CA ALA A 13 4.08 -3.37 3.48
C ALA A 13 3.63 -3.89 4.86
N ARG A 14 2.39 -4.40 4.96
CA ARG A 14 1.92 -5.08 6.18
C ARG A 14 2.76 -6.31 6.53
N LEU A 15 3.08 -7.13 5.52
CA LEU A 15 3.89 -8.33 5.71
C LEU A 15 5.34 -7.97 6.09
N ASP A 16 5.92 -6.98 5.44
CA ASP A 16 7.27 -6.48 5.73
C ASP A 16 7.36 -5.89 7.15
N ALA A 17 6.28 -5.29 7.65
CA ALA A 17 6.14 -4.85 9.03
C ALA A 17 5.89 -5.99 10.04
N GLY A 18 5.81 -7.25 9.59
CA GLY A 18 5.57 -8.42 10.46
C GLY A 18 4.17 -8.46 11.06
N LEU A 19 3.18 -7.78 10.47
CA LEU A 19 1.85 -7.64 11.03
C LEU A 19 0.86 -8.63 10.41
N SER A 20 0.10 -9.31 11.26
CA SER A 20 -1.07 -10.07 10.82
C SER A 20 -2.20 -9.12 10.43
N GLN A 21 -3.14 -9.60 9.61
CA GLN A 21 -4.34 -8.85 9.28
C GLN A 21 -5.18 -8.53 10.52
N LEU A 22 -5.16 -9.39 11.53
CA LEU A 22 -5.84 -9.13 12.80
C LEU A 22 -5.23 -7.93 13.53
N LYS A 23 -3.89 -7.87 13.64
CA LYS A 23 -3.21 -6.75 14.30
C LYS A 23 -3.41 -5.43 13.57
N ALA A 24 -3.25 -5.44 12.24
CA ALA A 24 -3.47 -4.25 11.42
C ALA A 24 -4.93 -3.80 11.43
N GLY A 25 -5.88 -4.74 11.36
CA GLY A 25 -7.31 -4.43 11.41
C GLY A 25 -7.71 -3.77 12.73
N LYS A 26 -7.22 -4.29 13.86
CA LYS A 26 -7.44 -3.68 15.18
C LYS A 26 -6.96 -2.22 15.24
N PHE A 27 -5.82 -1.90 14.59
CA PHE A 27 -5.28 -0.55 14.57
C PHE A 27 -6.19 0.45 13.84
N ILE A 28 -6.86 0.02 12.77
CA ILE A 28 -7.83 0.84 12.01
C ILE A 28 -9.28 0.56 12.40
N HIS A 29 -9.51 0.00 13.59
CA HIS A 29 -10.84 -0.29 14.13
C HIS A 29 -11.73 -1.17 13.23
N CYS A 30 -11.15 -2.14 12.51
CA CYS A 30 -11.89 -3.10 11.71
C CYS A 30 -11.55 -4.57 12.03
N SER A 31 -12.46 -5.48 11.66
CA SER A 31 -12.20 -6.92 11.81
C SER A 31 -11.12 -7.41 10.83
N GLN A 32 -10.50 -8.55 11.15
CA GLN A 32 -9.54 -9.22 10.25
C GLN A 32 -10.17 -9.55 8.89
N SER A 33 -11.43 -10.02 8.88
CA SER A 33 -12.17 -10.34 7.65
C SER A 33 -12.43 -9.09 6.81
N THR A 34 -12.76 -7.96 7.45
CA THR A 34 -12.92 -6.67 6.76
C THR A 34 -11.61 -6.22 6.13
N LEU A 35 -10.49 -6.30 6.86
CA LEU A 35 -9.18 -5.96 6.29
C LEU A 35 -8.82 -6.87 5.11
N CYS A 36 -9.09 -8.18 5.22
CA CYS A 36 -8.84 -9.13 4.13
C CYS A 36 -9.63 -8.76 2.86
N LYS A 37 -10.92 -8.42 2.98
CA LYS A 37 -11.75 -7.93 1.87
C LYS A 37 -11.23 -6.61 1.30
N LYS A 38 -10.74 -5.70 2.15
CA LYS A 38 -10.13 -4.45 1.69
C LYS A 38 -8.84 -4.69 0.91
N GLU A 39 -7.94 -5.55 1.39
CA GLU A 39 -6.70 -5.93 0.70
C GLU A 39 -6.94 -6.65 -0.65
N ARG A 40 -8.07 -7.33 -0.80
CA ARG A 40 -8.49 -7.97 -2.06
C ARG A 40 -9.23 -7.01 -3.01
N GLY A 41 -9.59 -5.82 -2.54
CA GLY A 41 -10.35 -4.83 -3.31
C GLY A 41 -11.86 -5.05 -3.33
N ASP A 42 -12.37 -6.00 -2.55
CA ASP A 42 -13.82 -6.22 -2.38
C ASP A 42 -14.46 -5.11 -1.53
N ARG A 43 -13.64 -4.40 -0.75
CA ARG A 43 -14.03 -3.20 0.00
C ARG A 43 -13.01 -2.09 -0.21
N ARG A 44 -13.48 -0.85 -0.19
CA ARG A 44 -12.60 0.33 -0.29
C ARG A 44 -11.96 0.64 1.06
N PHE A 45 -10.76 1.20 1.01
CA PHE A 45 -10.20 1.93 2.14
C PHE A 45 -10.68 3.38 2.12
N PHE A 46 -10.98 3.92 3.30
CA PHE A 46 -11.12 5.36 3.50
C PHE A 46 -9.73 6.00 3.58
N ALA A 47 -9.64 7.31 3.31
CA ALA A 47 -8.38 8.03 3.33
C ALA A 47 -7.70 7.97 4.71
N GLU A 48 -8.48 8.10 5.79
CA GLU A 48 -7.98 8.00 7.17
C GLU A 48 -7.36 6.63 7.46
N GLU A 49 -8.04 5.54 7.10
CA GLU A 49 -7.52 4.18 7.27
C GLU A 49 -6.19 4.00 6.51
N LEU A 50 -6.07 4.54 5.30
CA LEU A 50 -4.81 4.48 4.55
C LEU A 50 -3.68 5.22 5.25
N LEU A 51 -3.94 6.41 5.80
CA LEU A 51 -2.95 7.18 6.53
C LEU A 51 -2.51 6.45 7.81
N GLN A 52 -3.46 5.89 8.55
CA GLN A 52 -3.20 5.07 9.73
C GLN A 52 -2.34 3.85 9.40
N LEU A 53 -2.65 3.14 8.30
CA LEU A 53 -1.85 2.00 7.87
C LEU A 53 -0.46 2.41 7.39
N CYS A 54 -0.32 3.55 6.70
CA CYS A 54 0.98 4.07 6.31
C CYS A 54 1.87 4.33 7.54
N TYR A 55 1.29 4.98 8.56
CA TYR A 55 1.97 5.20 9.84
C TYR A 55 2.37 3.87 10.50
N LEU A 56 1.43 2.94 10.61
CA LEU A 56 1.67 1.63 11.24
C LEU A 56 2.76 0.82 10.53
N TYR A 57 2.78 0.87 9.21
CA TYR A 57 3.75 0.14 8.38
C TYR A 57 5.06 0.89 8.19
N LYS A 58 5.20 2.09 8.78
CA LYS A 58 6.37 2.97 8.64
C LYS A 58 6.72 3.30 7.17
N ILE A 59 5.68 3.53 6.36
CA ILE A 59 5.81 3.92 4.96
C ILE A 59 5.26 5.33 4.73
N SER A 60 5.80 6.04 3.74
CA SER A 60 5.29 7.36 3.38
C SER A 60 4.01 7.24 2.54
N PRO A 61 2.93 7.99 2.86
CA PRO A 61 1.73 8.03 2.01
C PRO A 61 2.02 8.43 0.56
N LYS A 62 3.07 9.24 0.32
CA LYS A 62 3.50 9.63 -1.03
C LYS A 62 3.90 8.43 -1.88
N ASP A 63 4.53 7.41 -1.29
CA ASP A 63 4.96 6.19 -1.98
C ASP A 63 3.78 5.33 -2.49
N PHE A 64 2.58 5.66 -2.02
CA PHE A 64 1.31 5.00 -2.31
C PHE A 64 0.51 5.68 -3.43
N ILE A 65 0.58 7.01 -3.51
CA ILE A 65 -0.25 7.82 -4.41
C ILE A 65 0.46 8.08 -5.75
N GLU A 66 1.79 7.93 -5.82
CA GLU A 66 2.52 8.26 -7.03
C GLU A 66 2.22 7.27 -8.18
N LYS A 67 1.48 7.75 -9.19
CA LYS A 67 1.47 7.14 -10.52
C LYS A 67 2.93 7.04 -10.95
N ARG A 68 3.37 5.85 -11.36
CA ARG A 68 4.71 5.63 -11.93
C ARG A 68 5.03 6.77 -12.91
N ARG A 69 5.83 7.75 -12.49
CA ARG A 69 6.52 8.61 -13.43
C ARG A 69 7.41 7.66 -14.22
N LYS A 70 7.14 7.50 -15.52
CA LYS A 70 8.04 6.75 -16.41
C LYS A 70 9.43 7.33 -16.15
N ARG A 71 10.36 6.53 -15.60
CA ARG A 71 11.75 6.94 -15.48
C ARG A 71 12.21 7.28 -16.90
N SER A 72 12.39 8.55 -17.20
CA SER A 72 13.10 8.99 -18.38
C SER A 72 14.47 8.33 -18.32
N LYS A 73 14.79 7.43 -19.25
CA LYS A 73 16.15 6.89 -19.39
C LYS A 73 17.09 8.09 -19.47
N LYS A 74 18.02 8.25 -18.51
CA LYS A 74 19.19 9.11 -18.73
C LYS A 74 19.88 8.56 -19.98
N LYS A 75 19.95 9.34 -21.06
CA LYS A 75 20.91 9.09 -22.13
C LYS A 75 22.28 9.14 -21.46
N SER A 76 22.94 7.99 -21.40
CA SER A 76 24.37 7.88 -21.13
C SER A 76 25.12 8.77 -22.11
N ASP A 77 26.06 9.57 -21.59
CA ASP A 77 27.13 10.21 -22.33
C ASP A 77 27.61 9.33 -23.49
N ILE A 78 27.34 9.75 -24.73
CA ILE A 78 28.12 9.33 -25.88
C ILE A 78 29.28 10.32 -25.94
N LYS A 79 30.40 9.95 -25.30
CA LYS A 79 31.71 10.48 -25.71
C LYS A 79 32.07 9.76 -27.01
N GLY A 80 32.01 10.50 -28.11
CA GLY A 80 32.56 10.16 -29.42
C GLY A 80 33.25 11.40 -29.95
#